data_AF-A0A6N0HTM9-F1
#
_entry.id   AF-A0A6N0HTM9-F1
#
_cell.length_a   1.000
_cell.length_b   1.000
_cell.length_c   1.000
_cell.angle_alpha   90.00
_cell.angle_beta   90.00
_cell.angle_gamma   90.00
#
_symmetry.space_group_name_H-M   'P 1'
#
loop_
_entity.id
_entity.type
_entity.pdbx_description
1 polymer ?
#
loop_
_entity_poly.entity_id
_entity_poly.type
_entity_poly.pdbx_seq_one_letter_code
_entity_poly.pdbx_strand_id
1 'polypeptide(L)'
;MALYLDDSEAAELQMWSSTLQLSELEQLEGKVELTKTGIDNYHAVLATRSSQTLHESALRYRYMRGKPSGHSPSELTALTKTPLEIVPDPLPREHWRYTGNQTANFTITFNGEPLAGAWVGLTSSNGTTLESTSDAEGSVSFPVPDDFSRVMPGHSNNPKGEFIVRTGHVDNGRLYRTNLTADYRVDPGHWQSNGVALFMLGGGFAAGLLVTRRRNDPGVAIFAKVCFGHQAQANSKNLTRPFMPSAPRPSCVRCVITSSRLYTTPSVTLRRHKAAAASSSSSARALNYEYADGVDYRGLTALTSLSMAVSGRE
;
A
#
# COMPACT_ATOMS: atom_id res chain seq x y z
N MET A 1 -5.34 -10.57 -1.05
CA MET A 1 -4.29 -9.94 -0.22
C MET A 1 -3.42 -11.07 0.31
N ALA A 2 -2.11 -10.91 0.46
CA ALA A 2 -1.28 -12.01 0.94
C ALA A 2 -0.48 -11.64 2.20
N LEU A 3 -0.26 -12.63 3.06
CA LEU A 3 0.74 -12.65 4.12
C LEU A 3 1.77 -13.71 3.75
N TYR A 4 3.05 -13.41 3.94
CA TYR A 4 4.14 -14.26 3.49
C TYR A 4 4.93 -14.79 4.69
N LEU A 5 4.89 -16.11 4.87
CA LEU A 5 5.77 -16.87 5.77
C LEU A 5 6.70 -17.73 4.90
N ASP A 6 7.93 -17.97 5.34
CA ASP A 6 8.95 -18.73 4.61
C ASP A 6 8.68 -20.24 4.64
N ASP A 7 7.98 -20.71 5.68
CA ASP A 7 7.75 -22.12 5.97
C ASP A 7 6.26 -22.48 5.92
N SER A 8 5.96 -23.77 5.87
CA SER A 8 4.65 -24.34 5.55
C SER A 8 3.85 -24.90 6.73
N GLU A 9 4.32 -24.73 7.97
CA GLU A 9 3.60 -25.18 9.16
C GLU A 9 2.41 -24.27 9.52
N ALA A 10 1.55 -24.75 10.42
CA ALA A 10 0.41 -23.98 10.92
C ALA A 10 0.88 -22.70 11.63
N ALA A 11 0.25 -21.58 11.28
CA ALA A 11 0.48 -20.29 11.90
C ALA A 11 -0.78 -19.84 12.63
N GLU A 12 -0.60 -19.22 13.79
CA GLU A 12 -1.66 -18.52 14.50
C GLU A 12 -1.99 -17.23 13.76
N LEU A 13 -3.28 -16.98 13.55
CA LEU A 13 -3.75 -15.81 12.81
C LEU A 13 -4.52 -14.89 13.73
N GLN A 14 -4.10 -13.64 13.76
CA GLN A 14 -4.64 -12.62 14.63
C GLN A 14 -4.91 -11.34 13.85
N MET A 15 -5.84 -10.54 14.35
CA MET A 15 -6.09 -9.20 13.85
C MET A 15 -6.23 -8.24 15.02
N TRP A 16 -5.40 -7.20 15.01
CA TRP A 16 -5.61 -6.00 15.80
C TRP A 16 -6.57 -5.09 15.05
N SER A 17 -7.72 -4.82 15.66
CA SER A 17 -8.70 -3.90 15.13
C SER A 17 -8.22 -2.45 15.21
N SER A 18 -8.90 -1.57 14.49
CA SER A 18 -8.69 -0.12 14.64
C SER A 18 -9.04 0.43 16.02
N THR A 19 -9.73 -0.35 16.87
CA THR A 19 -10.01 -0.02 18.27
C THR A 19 -9.01 -0.64 19.23
N LEU A 20 -7.87 -1.10 18.72
CA LEU A 20 -6.76 -1.71 19.48
C LEU A 20 -7.16 -3.01 20.18
N GLN A 21 -8.22 -3.68 19.71
CA GLN A 21 -8.65 -4.98 20.23
C GLN A 21 -8.09 -6.12 19.39
N LEU A 22 -7.57 -7.14 20.06
CA LEU A 22 -7.10 -8.36 19.43
C LEU A 22 -8.27 -9.31 19.16
N SER A 23 -8.27 -9.93 17.99
CA SER A 23 -9.21 -10.98 17.60
C SER A 23 -8.47 -12.11 16.88
N GLU A 24 -8.84 -13.35 17.19
CA GLU A 24 -8.34 -14.51 16.45
C GLU A 24 -9.08 -14.65 15.12
N LEU A 25 -8.37 -15.11 14.09
CA LEU A 25 -8.93 -15.32 12.76
C LEU A 25 -8.91 -16.80 12.41
N GLU A 26 -10.01 -17.27 11.83
CA GLU A 26 -10.12 -18.63 11.32
C GLU A 26 -9.61 -18.71 9.88
N GLN A 27 -8.90 -19.80 9.58
CA GLN A 27 -8.48 -20.12 8.23
C GLN A 27 -9.53 -21.00 7.54
N LEU A 28 -10.07 -20.49 6.43
CA LEU A 28 -11.03 -21.18 5.57
C LEU A 28 -10.38 -21.41 4.18
N GLU A 29 -10.11 -22.66 3.82
CA GLU A 29 -9.60 -23.07 2.50
C GLU A 29 -8.30 -22.34 2.06
N GLY A 30 -7.36 -22.15 2.98
CA GLY A 30 -6.10 -21.43 2.69
C GLY A 30 -6.26 -19.91 2.56
N LYS A 31 -7.47 -19.39 2.77
CA LYS A 31 -7.77 -17.97 2.89
C LYS A 31 -8.17 -17.67 4.33
N VAL A 32 -7.90 -16.45 4.74
CA VAL A 32 -8.30 -15.89 6.03
C VAL A 32 -9.36 -14.87 5.72
N GLU A 33 -10.61 -15.14 6.10
CA GLU A 33 -11.67 -14.15 5.96
C GLU A 33 -11.50 -13.13 7.09
N LEU A 34 -11.39 -11.84 6.73
CA LEU A 34 -11.26 -10.81 7.75
C LEU A 34 -12.65 -10.46 8.28
N THR A 35 -12.83 -10.62 9.59
CA THR A 35 -14.04 -10.19 10.28
C THR A 35 -14.30 -8.72 10.00
N LYS A 36 -15.46 -8.42 9.40
CA LYS A 36 -15.87 -7.03 9.14
C LYS A 36 -16.11 -6.35 10.47
N THR A 37 -15.22 -5.43 10.85
CA THR A 37 -15.36 -4.64 12.09
C THR A 37 -16.41 -3.54 11.94
N GLY A 38 -16.65 -3.07 10.71
CA GLY A 38 -17.51 -1.91 10.45
C GLY A 38 -16.90 -0.61 10.93
N ILE A 39 -15.58 -0.58 11.17
CA ILE A 39 -14.84 0.57 11.67
C ILE A 39 -13.86 1.08 10.60
N ASP A 40 -13.81 2.39 10.46
CA ASP A 40 -12.97 3.14 9.53
C ASP A 40 -11.59 3.39 10.13
N ASN A 41 -10.64 2.53 9.77
CA ASN A 41 -9.21 2.74 9.93
C ASN A 41 -8.40 1.54 9.39
N TYR A 42 -7.09 1.62 9.58
CA TYR A 42 -6.21 0.46 9.53
C TYR A 42 -6.51 -0.58 10.63
N HIS A 43 -6.34 -1.82 10.23
CA HIS A 43 -6.34 -3.03 11.04
C HIS A 43 -5.03 -3.74 10.76
N ALA A 44 -4.36 -4.29 11.77
CA ALA A 44 -3.13 -5.03 11.58
C ALA A 44 -3.46 -6.53 11.56
N VAL A 45 -3.24 -7.18 10.42
CA VAL A 45 -3.40 -8.62 10.27
C VAL A 45 -2.02 -9.25 10.48
N LEU A 46 -1.96 -10.20 11.39
CA LEU A 46 -0.75 -10.83 11.85
C LEU A 46 -0.88 -12.35 11.68
N ALA A 47 0.14 -12.96 11.11
CA ALA A 47 0.37 -14.40 11.20
C ALA A 47 1.63 -14.63 12.02
N THR A 48 1.55 -15.46 13.05
CA THR A 48 2.69 -15.79 13.93
C THR A 48 2.89 -17.28 14.02
N ARG A 49 4.15 -17.68 14.13
CA ARG A 49 4.55 -19.04 14.40
C ARG A 49 5.75 -19.03 15.32
N SER A 50 5.76 -19.95 16.28
CA SER A 50 6.72 -19.94 17.37
C SER A 50 7.09 -21.39 17.72
N SER A 51 8.37 -21.70 17.62
CA SER A 51 8.99 -22.96 18.04
C SER A 51 10.18 -22.67 18.99
N GLN A 52 10.86 -23.71 19.46
CA GLN A 52 12.01 -23.55 20.36
C GLN A 52 13.15 -22.74 19.72
N THR A 53 13.38 -22.90 18.42
CA THR A 53 14.52 -22.30 17.71
C THR A 53 14.13 -21.17 16.76
N LEU A 54 12.84 -21.01 16.45
CA LEU A 54 12.34 -20.02 15.49
C LEU A 54 11.12 -19.29 16.03
N HIS A 55 11.09 -17.98 15.87
CA HIS A 55 9.88 -17.18 15.94
C HIS A 55 9.73 -16.44 14.61
N GLU A 56 8.61 -16.64 13.92
CA GLU A 56 8.35 -16.04 12.63
C GLU A 56 7.04 -15.27 12.65
N SER A 57 7.03 -14.08 12.08
CA SER A 57 5.83 -13.28 11.92
C SER A 57 5.67 -12.68 10.53
N ALA A 58 4.43 -12.53 10.09
CA ALA A 58 4.06 -11.80 8.89
C ALA A 58 2.96 -10.80 9.22
N LEU A 59 3.24 -9.53 8.97
CA LEU A 59 2.40 -8.40 9.31
C LEU A 59 1.89 -7.70 8.04
N ARG A 60 0.64 -7.28 8.09
CA ARG A 60 0.06 -6.39 7.08
C ARG A 60 -0.98 -5.45 7.66
N TYR A 61 -0.82 -4.17 7.36
CA TYR A 61 -1.85 -3.17 7.65
C TYR A 61 -2.89 -3.12 6.54
N ARG A 62 -4.16 -3.19 6.92
CA ARG A 62 -5.30 -3.14 6.01
C ARG A 62 -6.27 -2.05 6.43
N TYR A 63 -6.46 -1.06 5.57
CA TYR A 63 -7.53 -0.10 5.73
C TYR A 63 -8.89 -0.76 5.43
N MET A 64 -9.83 -0.62 6.36
CA MET A 64 -11.23 -0.99 6.22
C MET A 64 -12.10 0.25 6.36
N ARG A 65 -13.20 0.29 5.62
CA ARG A 65 -14.16 1.40 5.66
C ARG A 65 -15.26 1.13 6.68
N GLY A 66 -15.69 2.16 7.39
CA GLY A 66 -16.73 2.01 8.40
C GLY A 66 -17.11 3.29 9.12
N LYS A 67 -17.49 3.15 10.39
CA LYS A 67 -17.65 4.28 11.32
C LYS A 67 -16.27 4.72 11.82
N PRO A 68 -16.01 6.02 12.04
CA PRO A 68 -14.74 6.48 12.58
C PRO A 68 -14.33 5.70 13.83
N SER A 69 -13.08 5.22 13.87
CA SER A 69 -12.54 4.46 15.01
C SER A 69 -12.37 5.28 16.28
N GLY A 70 -12.18 6.60 16.15
CA GLY A 70 -11.74 7.46 17.25
C GLY A 70 -10.26 7.28 17.63
N HIS A 71 -9.55 6.39 16.96
CA HIS A 71 -8.13 6.09 17.17
C HIS A 71 -7.30 6.50 15.97
N SER A 72 -6.04 6.85 16.19
CA SER A 72 -5.12 7.20 15.11
C SER A 72 -4.38 5.96 14.58
N PRO A 73 -4.01 5.91 13.29
CA PRO A 73 -3.15 4.85 12.77
C PRO A 73 -1.84 4.67 13.55
N SER A 74 -1.32 5.76 14.13
CA SER A 74 -0.09 5.74 14.92
C SER A 74 -0.24 4.99 16.25
N GLU A 75 -1.43 4.97 16.85
CA GLU A 75 -1.69 4.18 18.05
C GLU A 75 -1.64 2.69 17.74
N LEU A 76 -2.15 2.27 16.57
CA LEU A 76 -2.06 0.89 16.12
C LEU A 76 -0.62 0.45 15.81
N THR A 77 0.20 1.33 15.22
CA THR A 77 1.60 1.03 14.95
C THR A 77 2.45 1.01 16.22
N ALA A 78 2.09 1.79 17.24
CA ALA A 78 2.81 1.86 18.52
C ALA A 78 2.63 0.62 19.42
N LEU A 79 1.62 -0.22 19.16
CA LEU A 79 1.46 -1.49 19.88
C LEU A 79 2.58 -2.47 19.54
N THR A 80 3.21 -3.09 20.53
CA THR A 80 4.12 -4.22 20.30
C THR A 80 3.31 -5.46 19.95
N LYS A 81 3.40 -5.92 18.70
CA LYS A 81 2.61 -7.07 18.20
C LYS A 81 3.40 -8.37 18.23
N THR A 82 4.72 -8.28 18.02
CA THR A 82 5.64 -9.42 18.01
C THR A 82 6.99 -9.04 18.63
N PRO A 83 7.81 -10.01 19.07
CA PRO A 83 9.14 -9.74 19.59
C PRO A 83 10.02 -8.97 18.60
N LEU A 84 10.17 -9.45 17.37
CA LEU A 84 10.81 -8.70 16.28
C LEU A 84 9.72 -8.09 15.40
N GLU A 85 9.73 -6.77 15.20
CA GLU A 85 8.70 -6.06 14.42
C GLU A 85 9.31 -5.05 13.44
N ILE A 86 8.72 -4.96 12.24
CA ILE A 86 8.97 -3.87 11.27
C ILE A 86 7.77 -2.92 11.34
N VAL A 87 7.99 -1.72 11.88
CA VAL A 87 6.95 -0.71 12.09
C VAL A 87 7.04 0.35 10.98
N PRO A 88 6.00 0.58 10.16
CA PRO A 88 5.97 1.69 9.22
C PRO A 88 5.99 3.05 9.93
N ASP A 89 6.87 3.96 9.51
CA ASP A 89 6.96 5.31 10.08
C ASP A 89 6.97 6.42 9.00
N PRO A 90 5.83 7.09 8.73
CA PRO A 90 4.49 6.82 9.24
C PRO A 90 3.75 5.76 8.39
N LEU A 91 2.69 5.18 8.94
CA LEU A 91 1.71 4.43 8.14
C LEU A 91 0.94 5.39 7.19
N PRO A 92 0.84 5.11 5.86
CA PRO A 92 0.20 6.02 4.91
C PRO A 92 -1.27 6.33 5.27
N ARG A 93 -1.67 7.61 5.38
CA ARG A 93 -3.04 8.02 5.82
C ARG A 93 -3.91 8.57 4.70
N GLU A 94 -5.22 8.28 4.73
CA GLU A 94 -6.41 8.86 4.03
C GLU A 94 -6.31 9.17 2.51
N HIS A 95 -5.24 9.81 2.05
CA HIS A 95 -4.94 10.08 0.64
C HIS A 95 -3.51 9.69 0.24
N TRP A 96 -2.71 9.24 1.21
CA TRP A 96 -1.34 8.83 1.02
C TRP A 96 -1.26 7.32 0.84
N ARG A 97 -0.40 6.90 -0.08
CA ARG A 97 -0.09 5.51 -0.42
C ARG A 97 1.39 5.49 -0.73
N TYR A 98 2.04 4.34 -0.57
CA TYR A 98 3.36 4.16 -1.15
C TYR A 98 3.27 4.32 -2.67
N THR A 99 3.98 5.29 -3.21
CA THR A 99 4.15 5.49 -4.66
C THR A 99 5.60 5.26 -5.04
N GLY A 100 5.86 4.83 -6.28
CA GLY A 100 7.22 4.71 -6.81
C GLY A 100 8.02 5.99 -6.60
N ASN A 101 9.33 5.85 -6.39
CA ASN A 101 10.30 6.91 -6.09
C ASN A 101 10.05 7.68 -4.78
N GLN A 102 8.97 7.38 -4.04
CA GLN A 102 8.75 7.94 -2.72
C GLN A 102 9.63 7.23 -1.69
N THR A 103 10.25 7.97 -0.78
CA THR A 103 10.91 7.37 0.38
C THR A 103 9.88 6.83 1.37
N ALA A 104 10.03 5.57 1.77
CA ALA A 104 9.31 4.93 2.87
C ALA A 104 10.30 4.64 4.01
N ASN A 105 9.91 4.96 5.24
CA ASN A 105 10.71 4.66 6.42
C ASN A 105 10.05 3.58 7.27
N PHE A 106 10.90 2.82 7.95
CA PHE A 106 10.52 1.76 8.87
C PHE A 106 11.40 1.84 10.11
N THR A 107 10.82 1.51 11.26
CA THR A 107 11.55 1.31 12.50
C THR A 107 11.55 -0.18 12.82
N ILE A 108 12.72 -0.73 13.05
CA ILE A 108 12.93 -2.11 13.46
C ILE A 108 13.00 -2.13 14.98
N THR A 109 12.16 -2.94 15.60
CA THR A 109 12.16 -3.09 17.05
C THR A 109 12.33 -4.54 17.46
N PHE A 110 13.02 -4.76 18.58
CA PHE A 110 13.10 -6.04 19.27
C PHE A 110 12.61 -5.88 20.71
N ASN A 111 11.59 -6.65 21.09
CA ASN A 111 10.86 -6.55 22.36
C ASN A 111 10.34 -5.13 22.67
N GLY A 112 10.00 -4.37 21.63
CA GLY A 112 9.50 -2.99 21.75
C GLY A 112 10.60 -1.92 21.81
N GLU A 113 11.88 -2.30 21.85
CA GLU A 113 13.01 -1.37 21.82
C GLU A 113 13.61 -1.27 20.41
N PRO A 114 14.14 -0.11 19.99
CA PRO A 114 14.80 0.03 18.69
C PRO A 114 15.97 -0.95 18.52
N LEU A 115 16.00 -1.67 17.39
CA LEU A 115 17.06 -2.60 17.06
C LEU A 115 18.01 -1.99 16.03
N ALA A 116 19.15 -1.50 16.50
CA ALA A 116 20.21 -0.95 15.66
C ALA A 116 21.01 -2.04 14.93
N GLY A 117 21.54 -1.72 13.74
CA GLY A 117 22.41 -2.64 12.99
C GLY A 117 21.69 -3.85 12.39
N ALA A 118 20.36 -3.87 12.40
CA ALA A 118 19.55 -4.94 11.83
C ALA A 118 19.60 -4.88 10.30
N TRP A 119 19.87 -6.01 9.65
CA TRP A 119 19.72 -6.10 8.19
C TRP A 119 18.23 -6.05 7.82
N VAL A 120 17.92 -5.24 6.81
CA VAL A 120 16.56 -5.10 6.28
C VAL A 120 16.60 -5.22 4.77
N GLY A 121 15.77 -6.11 4.22
CA GLY A 121 15.59 -6.26 2.78
C GLY A 121 14.20 -5.82 2.35
N LEU A 122 14.10 -5.16 1.20
CA LEU A 122 12.84 -4.88 0.52
C LEU A 122 12.82 -5.63 -0.82
N THR A 123 11.74 -6.33 -1.12
CA THR A 123 11.53 -6.98 -2.43
C THR A 123 10.16 -6.63 -2.98
N SER A 124 10.09 -6.16 -4.22
CA SER A 124 8.82 -5.87 -4.91
C SER A 124 8.32 -7.09 -5.69
N SER A 125 7.01 -7.10 -5.97
CA SER A 125 6.36 -8.08 -6.82
C SER A 125 6.81 -8.02 -8.28
N ASN A 126 7.42 -6.90 -8.68
CA ASN A 126 7.94 -6.68 -10.02
C ASN A 126 9.44 -7.00 -10.14
N GLY A 127 10.10 -7.41 -9.03
CA GLY A 127 11.45 -7.98 -9.03
C GLY A 127 12.56 -7.06 -8.52
N THR A 128 12.27 -5.84 -8.09
CA THR A 128 13.27 -4.96 -7.47
C THR A 128 13.61 -5.48 -6.08
N THR A 129 14.91 -5.58 -5.78
CA THR A 129 15.41 -5.90 -4.43
C THR A 129 16.33 -4.79 -3.95
N LEU A 130 16.10 -4.33 -2.73
CA LEU A 130 16.92 -3.35 -2.02
C LEU A 130 17.31 -3.91 -0.66
N GLU A 131 18.47 -3.54 -0.16
CA GLU A 131 18.95 -3.94 1.16
C GLU A 131 19.56 -2.73 1.87
N SER A 132 19.39 -2.67 3.18
CA SER A 132 19.95 -1.64 4.04
C SER A 132 20.10 -2.17 5.46
N THR A 133 20.66 -1.35 6.34
CA THR A 133 20.85 -1.66 7.75
C THR A 133 20.20 -0.55 8.59
N SER A 134 19.57 -0.90 9.71
CA SER A 134 18.98 0.09 10.62
C SER A 134 20.05 0.92 11.35
N ASP A 135 19.75 2.19 11.59
CA ASP A 135 20.59 3.12 12.36
C ASP A 135 20.47 2.92 13.88
N ALA A 136 21.05 3.82 14.68
CA ALA A 136 21.05 3.75 16.14
C ALA A 136 19.64 3.83 16.75
N GLU A 137 18.72 4.49 16.04
CA GLU A 137 17.31 4.62 16.39
C GLU A 137 16.46 3.47 15.81
N GLY A 138 17.09 2.42 15.27
CA GLY A 138 16.43 1.30 14.63
C GLY A 138 15.73 1.68 13.32
N SER A 139 16.00 2.86 12.77
CA SER A 139 15.32 3.38 11.59
C SER A 139 16.02 2.98 10.30
N VAL A 140 15.23 2.75 9.26
CA VAL A 140 15.70 2.42 7.91
C VAL A 140 14.80 3.06 6.86
N SER A 141 15.38 3.57 5.79
CA SER A 141 14.66 4.19 4.68
C SER A 141 14.93 3.48 3.36
N PHE A 142 13.88 3.27 2.57
CA PHE A 142 13.98 2.75 1.21
C PHE A 142 13.27 3.69 0.22
N PRO A 143 13.84 3.93 -0.97
CA PRO A 143 13.03 4.39 -2.09
C PRO A 143 12.07 3.27 -2.48
N VAL A 144 10.76 3.54 -2.46
CA VAL A 144 9.76 2.60 -2.96
C VAL A 144 10.03 2.35 -4.45
N PRO A 145 10.15 1.08 -4.89
CA PRO A 145 10.47 0.77 -6.27
C PRO A 145 9.48 1.39 -7.27
N ASP A 146 10.01 1.92 -8.37
CA ASP A 146 9.25 2.39 -9.53
C ASP A 146 9.52 1.49 -10.74
N ASP A 147 9.08 0.25 -10.64
CA ASP A 147 9.46 -0.86 -11.51
C ASP A 147 8.27 -1.43 -12.31
N PHE A 148 7.31 -0.56 -12.62
CA PHE A 148 6.14 -0.93 -13.43
C PHE A 148 6.52 -0.98 -14.91
N SER A 149 6.33 -2.14 -15.54
CA SER A 149 6.69 -2.36 -16.96
C SER A 149 5.83 -1.57 -17.95
N ARG A 150 4.60 -1.20 -17.58
CA ARG A 150 3.68 -0.40 -18.40
C ARG A 150 2.94 0.59 -17.50
N VAL A 151 3.08 1.87 -17.83
CA VAL A 151 2.43 2.98 -17.13
C VAL A 151 1.47 3.68 -18.08
N MET A 152 0.21 3.80 -17.67
CA MET A 152 -0.83 4.55 -18.36
C MET A 152 -1.14 5.86 -17.61
N PRO A 153 -1.50 6.95 -18.30
CA PRO A 153 -1.95 8.16 -17.62
C PRO A 153 -3.15 7.90 -16.71
N GLY A 154 -3.08 8.37 -15.46
CA GLY A 154 -4.15 8.31 -14.46
C GLY A 154 -4.05 7.16 -13.44
N HIS A 155 -4.37 7.47 -12.18
CA HIS A 155 -4.18 6.53 -11.05
C HIS A 155 -4.98 5.23 -11.14
N SER A 156 -6.16 5.25 -11.76
CA SER A 156 -7.05 4.08 -11.84
C SER A 156 -6.68 3.12 -12.96
N ASN A 157 -5.85 3.55 -13.90
CA ASN A 157 -5.50 2.77 -15.09
C ASN A 157 -4.31 1.83 -14.85
N ASN A 158 -3.63 1.99 -13.72
CA ASN A 158 -2.47 1.18 -13.37
C ASN A 158 -2.80 0.22 -12.24
N PRO A 159 -2.50 -1.08 -12.38
CA PRO A 159 -2.60 -2.00 -11.26
C PRO A 159 -1.60 -1.60 -10.16
N LYS A 160 -1.93 -1.97 -8.92
CA LYS A 160 -1.01 -1.81 -7.79
C LYS A 160 0.03 -2.95 -7.78
N GLY A 161 1.24 -2.64 -7.33
CA GLY A 161 2.26 -3.63 -6.96
C GLY A 161 2.19 -3.95 -5.47
N GLU A 162 2.96 -4.94 -5.05
CA GLU A 162 3.15 -5.33 -3.65
C GLU A 162 4.65 -5.36 -3.34
N PHE A 163 5.07 -4.90 -2.16
CA PHE A 163 6.43 -5.13 -1.68
C PHE A 163 6.40 -5.80 -0.31
N ILE A 164 7.46 -6.53 -0.02
CA ILE A 164 7.72 -7.19 1.26
C ILE A 164 9.01 -6.59 1.83
N VAL A 165 8.93 -6.11 3.06
CA VAL A 165 10.09 -5.75 3.87
C VAL A 165 10.35 -6.90 4.84
N ARG A 166 11.60 -7.32 4.97
CA ARG A 166 12.00 -8.47 5.78
C ARG A 166 13.20 -8.12 6.64
N THR A 167 13.24 -8.68 7.84
CA THR A 167 14.41 -8.62 8.73
C THR A 167 14.49 -9.89 9.57
N GLY A 168 15.67 -10.13 10.12
CA GLY A 168 15.93 -11.25 11.01
C GLY A 168 16.88 -10.84 12.14
N HIS A 169 16.72 -11.47 13.29
CA HIS A 169 17.55 -11.24 14.47
C HIS A 169 17.74 -12.56 15.22
N VAL A 170 18.92 -12.81 15.76
CA VAL A 170 19.19 -13.98 16.58
C VAL A 170 19.42 -13.50 18.01
N ASP A 171 18.65 -14.05 18.94
CA ASP A 171 18.80 -13.78 20.37
C ASP A 171 18.68 -15.10 21.14
N ASN A 172 19.62 -15.33 22.07
CA ASN A 172 19.67 -16.55 22.90
C ASN A 172 19.57 -17.87 22.12
N GLY A 173 20.21 -17.94 20.94
CA GLY A 173 20.17 -19.13 20.07
C GLY A 173 18.83 -19.36 19.35
N ARG A 174 17.90 -18.41 19.46
CA ARG A 174 16.60 -18.42 18.79
C ARG A 174 16.60 -17.40 17.65
N LEU A 175 16.17 -17.84 16.48
CA LEU A 175 16.03 -16.99 15.30
C LEU A 175 14.65 -16.33 15.30
N TYR A 176 14.64 -15.02 15.17
CA TYR A 176 13.44 -14.21 14.94
C TYR A 176 13.44 -13.73 13.49
N ARG A 177 12.31 -13.90 12.81
CA ARG A 177 12.09 -13.39 11.45
C ARG A 177 10.77 -12.66 11.39
N THR A 178 10.74 -11.55 10.68
CA THR A 178 9.50 -10.83 10.45
C THR A 178 9.43 -10.27 9.04
N ASN A 179 8.23 -10.33 8.46
CA ASN A 179 7.90 -9.82 7.14
C ASN A 179 6.76 -8.79 7.26
N LEU A 180 6.94 -7.60 6.71
CA LEU A 180 5.88 -6.60 6.53
C LEU A 180 5.52 -6.52 5.04
N THR A 181 4.24 -6.69 4.71
CA THR A 181 3.77 -6.58 3.32
C THR A 181 2.90 -5.35 3.12
N ALA A 182 3.16 -4.58 2.06
CA ALA A 182 2.37 -3.41 1.70
C ALA A 182 2.13 -3.29 0.19
N ASP A 183 1.08 -2.55 -0.18
CA ASP A 183 0.81 -2.21 -1.58
C ASP A 183 1.57 -0.92 -1.95
N TYR A 184 2.06 -0.84 -3.18
CA TYR A 184 2.56 0.40 -3.78
C TYR A 184 1.94 0.67 -5.15
N ARG A 185 2.05 1.92 -5.60
CA ARG A 185 1.47 2.39 -6.87
C ARG A 185 2.50 3.10 -7.72
N VAL A 186 2.20 3.21 -9.00
CA VAL A 186 2.96 4.01 -9.95
C VAL A 186 3.08 5.46 -9.46
N ASP A 187 4.26 6.04 -9.63
CA ASP A 187 4.52 7.45 -9.40
C ASP A 187 3.64 8.34 -10.32
N PRO A 188 2.82 9.27 -9.78
CA PRO A 188 2.05 10.21 -10.59
C PRO A 188 2.91 11.10 -11.49
N GLY A 189 4.20 11.27 -11.17
CA GLY A 189 5.18 11.98 -11.99
C GLY A 189 5.27 11.48 -13.43
N HIS A 190 4.90 10.22 -13.69
CA HIS A 190 4.85 9.65 -15.05
C HIS A 190 3.84 10.33 -16.00
N TRP A 191 2.81 11.00 -15.49
CA TRP A 191 1.80 11.67 -16.33
C TRP A 191 1.37 13.06 -15.85
N GLN A 192 1.80 13.51 -14.67
CA GLN A 192 1.56 14.87 -14.19
C GLN A 192 2.72 15.77 -14.62
N SER A 193 2.63 16.37 -15.80
CA SER A 193 3.67 17.28 -16.32
C SER A 193 3.50 18.70 -15.76
N ASN A 194 4.18 19.02 -14.66
CA ASN A 194 4.15 20.37 -14.06
C ASN A 194 4.76 21.44 -14.99
N GLY A 195 5.78 21.09 -15.79
CA GLY A 195 6.46 22.03 -16.68
C GLY A 195 5.61 22.50 -17.86
N VAL A 196 4.84 21.60 -18.48
CA VAL A 196 3.97 21.95 -19.62
C VAL A 196 2.83 22.87 -19.15
N ALA A 197 2.26 22.59 -17.98
CA ALA A 197 1.23 23.45 -17.39
C ALA A 197 1.76 24.87 -17.11
N LEU A 198 2.97 24.98 -16.55
CA LEU A 198 3.61 26.27 -16.28
C LEU A 198 3.93 27.05 -17.57
N PHE A 199 4.42 26.36 -18.61
CA PHE A 199 4.65 26.98 -19.93
C PHE A 199 3.35 27.48 -20.58
N MET A 200 2.27 26.70 -20.50
CA MET A 200 0.96 27.12 -21.02
C MET A 200 0.41 28.32 -20.26
N LEU A 201 0.54 28.35 -18.93
CA LEU A 201 0.15 29.49 -18.10
C LEU A 201 0.99 30.74 -18.42
N GLY A 202 2.32 30.61 -18.43
CA GLY A 202 3.23 31.72 -18.70
C GLY A 202 3.10 32.25 -20.13
N GLY A 203 3.02 31.36 -21.11
CA GLY A 203 2.81 31.70 -22.52
C GLY A 203 1.45 32.36 -22.75
N GLY A 204 0.38 31.82 -22.16
CA GLY A 204 -0.96 32.42 -22.22
C GLY A 204 -1.01 33.81 -21.57
N PHE A 205 -0.35 33.99 -20.43
CA PHE A 205 -0.26 35.29 -19.75
C PHE A 205 0.54 36.31 -20.56
N ALA A 206 1.71 35.94 -21.10
CA ALA A 206 2.53 36.81 -21.93
C ALA A 206 1.84 37.18 -23.25
N ALA A 207 1.19 36.22 -23.90
CA ALA A 207 0.38 36.46 -25.09
C ALA A 207 -0.80 37.40 -24.78
N GLY A 208 -1.48 37.19 -23.65
CA GLY A 208 -2.52 38.08 -23.15
C GLY A 208 -2.00 39.51 -23.00
N LEU A 209 -0.89 39.72 -22.28
CA LEU A 209 -0.26 41.03 -22.10
C LEU A 209 0.14 41.70 -23.41
N LEU A 210 0.67 40.95 -24.38
CA LEU A 210 1.01 41.49 -25.71
C LEU A 210 -0.24 41.94 -26.48
N VAL A 211 -1.33 41.19 -26.41
CA VAL A 211 -2.62 41.58 -27.02
C VAL A 211 -3.19 42.82 -26.34
N THR A 212 -3.12 42.94 -25.01
CA THR A 212 -3.61 44.13 -24.28
C THR A 212 -2.74 45.36 -24.54
N ARG A 213 -1.41 45.20 -24.63
CA ARG A 213 -0.48 46.31 -24.95
C ARG A 213 -0.66 46.86 -26.37
N ARG A 214 -1.07 46.01 -27.33
CA ARG A 214 -1.40 46.46 -28.70
C ARG A 214 -2.77 47.12 -28.84
N ARG A 215 -3.59 47.16 -27.78
CA ARG A 215 -4.95 47.72 -27.78
C ARG A 215 -5.07 49.11 -27.14
N ASN A 216 -3.96 49.85 -27.02
CA ASN A 216 -3.97 51.26 -26.63
C ASN A 216 -4.29 52.23 -27.78
N ASP A 217 -4.89 51.76 -28.88
CA ASP A 217 -5.59 52.64 -29.82
C ASP A 217 -7.04 52.83 -29.32
N PRO A 218 -7.45 54.07 -28.97
CA PRO A 218 -8.80 54.34 -28.50
C PRO A 218 -9.74 54.30 -29.71
N GLY A 219 -10.34 53.13 -29.98
CA GLY A 219 -11.53 53.10 -30.83
C GLY A 219 -11.78 51.86 -31.67
N VAL A 220 -11.66 50.63 -31.16
CA VAL A 220 -12.46 49.51 -31.72
C VAL A 220 -12.78 48.49 -30.62
N ALA A 221 -14.05 48.46 -30.20
CA ALA A 221 -14.57 47.38 -29.36
C ALA A 221 -14.73 46.12 -30.20
N ILE A 222 -13.78 45.17 -30.08
CA ILE A 222 -13.92 43.83 -30.67
C ILE A 222 -14.31 42.86 -29.55
N PHE A 223 -15.59 42.47 -29.57
CA PHE A 223 -16.15 41.35 -28.82
C PHE A 223 -15.31 40.08 -29.06
N ALA A 224 -14.64 39.58 -28.02
CA ALA A 224 -14.08 38.23 -28.03
C ALA A 224 -15.23 37.23 -27.88
N LYS A 225 -15.85 36.87 -29.01
CA LYS A 225 -16.74 35.73 -29.11
C LYS A 225 -15.89 34.47 -29.12
N VAL A 226 -15.65 33.91 -27.94
CA VAL A 226 -15.16 32.54 -27.81
C VAL A 226 -16.25 31.64 -28.40
N CYS A 227 -15.94 30.99 -29.52
CA CYS A 227 -16.83 30.03 -30.17
C CYS A 227 -17.02 28.81 -29.26
N PHE A 228 -18.07 28.83 -28.43
CA PHE A 228 -18.80 27.61 -28.11
C PHE A 228 -19.75 27.32 -29.28
N GLY A 229 -19.70 26.10 -29.79
CA GLY A 229 -20.52 25.62 -30.90
C GLY A 229 -22.03 25.70 -30.63
N HIS A 230 -22.76 25.76 -31.75
CA HIS A 230 -24.21 25.69 -31.98
C HIS A 230 -25.06 24.98 -30.90
N GLN A 231 -26.31 25.38 -30.60
CA GLN A 231 -27.39 25.64 -31.54
C GLN A 231 -28.55 26.43 -30.91
N ALA A 232 -29.05 27.45 -31.63
CA ALA A 232 -30.30 28.19 -31.39
C ALA A 232 -31.52 27.34 -31.82
N GLN A 233 -32.76 27.53 -31.32
CA GLN A 233 -33.71 28.61 -31.63
C GLN A 233 -34.90 28.49 -30.67
N ALA A 234 -35.26 29.52 -29.91
CA ALA A 234 -36.26 30.56 -30.24
C ALA A 234 -37.70 30.07 -30.41
N ASN A 235 -38.61 30.44 -29.48
CA ASN A 235 -39.84 31.14 -29.84
C ASN A 235 -40.48 31.83 -28.64
N SER A 236 -40.67 33.15 -28.75
CA SER A 236 -41.54 33.93 -27.89
C SER A 236 -42.97 33.85 -28.41
N LYS A 237 -43.95 33.74 -27.52
CA LYS A 237 -45.32 34.25 -27.72
C LYS A 237 -46.07 34.25 -26.39
N ASN A 238 -46.43 35.46 -25.98
CA ASN A 238 -47.43 35.75 -24.95
C ASN A 238 -48.76 35.07 -25.30
N LEU A 239 -49.40 34.41 -24.33
CA LEU A 239 -50.85 34.29 -24.23
C LEU A 239 -51.24 33.91 -22.78
N THR A 240 -51.85 34.90 -22.11
CA THR A 240 -53.06 34.80 -21.29
C THR A 240 -53.25 33.55 -20.41
N ARG A 241 -53.17 33.73 -19.10
CA ARG A 241 -53.68 32.78 -18.09
C ARG A 241 -55.21 32.86 -18.02
N PRO A 242 -55.90 31.71 -17.99
CA PRO A 242 -57.07 31.55 -17.16
C PRO A 242 -56.83 30.51 -16.07
N PHE A 243 -57.51 30.75 -14.97
CA PHE A 243 -57.49 30.06 -13.70
C PHE A 243 -58.60 29.00 -13.71
N MET A 244 -58.31 27.70 -13.53
CA MET A 244 -59.24 26.64 -13.02
C MET A 244 -58.60 25.23 -13.09
N PRO A 245 -59.18 24.16 -12.50
CA PRO A 245 -58.85 23.67 -11.16
C PRO A 245 -58.18 22.28 -11.16
N SER A 246 -57.81 21.85 -9.96
CA SER A 246 -57.23 20.55 -9.58
C SER A 246 -57.84 19.30 -10.23
N ALA A 247 -56.98 18.42 -10.74
CA ALA A 247 -57.26 17.01 -10.99
C ALA A 247 -56.08 16.14 -10.46
N PRO A 248 -56.32 14.87 -10.07
CA PRO A 248 -55.50 14.14 -9.11
C PRO A 248 -54.25 13.49 -9.73
N ARG A 249 -53.21 13.37 -8.89
CA ARG A 249 -51.92 12.74 -9.22
C ARG A 249 -52.11 11.23 -9.48
N PRO A 250 -51.54 10.65 -10.55
CA PRO A 250 -51.26 9.23 -10.58
C PRO A 250 -50.02 8.94 -9.71
N SER A 251 -50.15 7.89 -8.93
CA SER A 251 -49.19 7.33 -8.00
C SER A 251 -47.81 7.08 -8.64
N CYS A 252 -46.78 7.72 -8.09
CA CYS A 252 -45.39 7.32 -8.33
C CYS A 252 -45.19 5.90 -7.79
N VAL A 253 -45.04 4.94 -8.70
CA VAL A 253 -44.45 3.64 -8.39
C VAL A 253 -43.02 3.89 -7.94
N ARG A 254 -42.78 3.63 -6.66
CA ARG A 254 -41.49 3.69 -5.99
C ARG A 254 -40.59 2.64 -6.64
N CYS A 255 -39.77 3.04 -7.60
CA CYS A 255 -38.69 2.20 -8.10
C CYS A 255 -37.64 2.12 -6.99
N VAL A 256 -37.81 1.14 -6.11
CA VAL A 256 -36.77 0.74 -5.15
C VAL A 256 -35.69 0.05 -5.98
N ILE A 257 -34.69 0.81 -6.39
CA ILE A 257 -33.43 0.25 -6.87
C ILE A 257 -32.77 -0.34 -5.63
N THR A 258 -33.04 -1.62 -5.36
CA THR A 258 -32.28 -2.42 -4.42
C THR A 258 -30.89 -2.61 -5.02
N SER A 259 -30.00 -1.65 -4.78
CA SER A 259 -28.57 -1.80 -5.03
C SER A 259 -28.05 -2.84 -4.04
N SER A 260 -28.20 -4.12 -4.37
CA SER A 260 -27.44 -5.20 -3.77
C SER A 260 -25.97 -5.02 -4.15
N ARG A 261 -25.28 -4.13 -3.43
CA ARG A 261 -23.81 -4.17 -3.39
C ARG A 261 -23.45 -5.51 -2.76
N LEU A 262 -23.03 -6.46 -3.59
CA LEU A 262 -22.28 -7.63 -3.16
C LEU A 262 -21.02 -7.11 -2.48
N TYR A 263 -21.08 -6.94 -1.16
CA TYR A 263 -19.92 -6.60 -0.34
C TYR A 263 -19.09 -7.87 -0.18
N THR A 264 -18.20 -8.12 -1.15
CA THR A 264 -17.17 -9.14 -1.03
C THR A 264 -16.43 -8.92 0.28
N THR A 265 -16.43 -9.92 1.17
CA THR A 265 -15.67 -9.83 2.42
C THR A 265 -14.19 -9.74 2.09
N PRO A 266 -13.43 -8.80 2.69
CA PRO A 266 -11.99 -8.78 2.51
C PRO A 266 -11.38 -10.09 3.02
N SER A 267 -10.49 -10.68 2.22
CA SER A 267 -9.76 -11.90 2.57
C SER A 267 -8.26 -11.75 2.36
N VAL A 268 -7.51 -12.48 3.17
CA VAL A 268 -6.06 -12.63 3.13
C VAL A 268 -5.74 -14.05 2.69
N THR A 269 -4.62 -14.26 2.04
CA THR A 269 -4.13 -15.57 1.62
C THR A 269 -2.78 -15.75 2.26
N LEU A 270 -2.59 -16.83 3.01
CA LEU A 270 -1.27 -17.18 3.48
C LEU A 270 -0.48 -17.74 2.28
N ARG A 271 0.70 -17.20 2.01
CA ARG A 271 1.56 -17.64 0.90
C ARG A 271 2.93 -17.99 1.43
N ARG A 272 3.52 -19.01 0.82
CA ARG A 272 4.93 -19.29 0.99
C ARG A 272 5.76 -18.36 0.12
N HIS A 273 6.77 -17.71 0.68
CA HIS A 273 7.75 -17.00 -0.14
C HIS A 273 8.72 -18.01 -0.78
N LYS A 274 8.79 -18.05 -2.11
CA LYS A 274 9.89 -18.73 -2.83
C LYS A 274 10.94 -17.67 -3.16
N ALA A 275 12.08 -17.69 -2.47
CA ALA A 275 13.22 -16.88 -2.90
C ALA A 275 13.63 -17.31 -4.33
N ALA A 276 13.60 -16.37 -5.27
CA ALA A 276 14.15 -16.59 -6.59
C ALA A 276 15.68 -16.64 -6.45
N ALA A 277 16.30 -17.77 -6.82
CA ALA A 277 17.75 -17.87 -6.92
C ALA A 277 18.23 -16.95 -8.06
N ALA A 278 18.70 -15.76 -7.72
CA ALA A 278 19.34 -14.87 -8.68
C ALA A 278 20.77 -15.39 -8.96
N SER A 279 21.00 -15.87 -10.19
CA SER A 279 22.35 -16.17 -10.66
C SER A 279 23.09 -14.86 -10.94
N SER A 280 23.89 -14.38 -9.99
CA SER A 280 24.78 -13.24 -10.21
C SER A 280 26.19 -13.73 -10.55
N SER A 281 26.52 -13.70 -11.83
CA SER A 281 27.91 -13.64 -12.27
C SER A 281 28.24 -12.17 -12.53
N SER A 282 29.05 -11.57 -11.66
CA SER A 282 29.93 -10.43 -11.96
C SER A 282 30.48 -9.82 -10.67
N SER A 283 31.77 -10.11 -10.45
CA SER A 283 32.78 -9.19 -9.93
C SER A 283 32.65 -8.75 -8.47
N ALA A 284 33.31 -9.57 -7.65
CA ALA A 284 33.85 -9.27 -6.34
C ALA A 284 34.35 -7.82 -6.18
N ARG A 285 33.76 -7.11 -5.22
CA ARG A 285 34.47 -6.14 -4.41
C ARG A 285 34.21 -6.49 -2.97
N ALA A 286 35.14 -7.27 -2.40
CA ALA A 286 35.13 -7.68 -1.02
C ALA A 286 35.29 -6.44 -0.13
N LEU A 287 34.22 -6.07 0.58
CA LEU A 287 34.34 -5.39 1.86
C LEU A 287 34.18 -6.46 2.92
N ASN A 288 35.30 -6.81 3.54
CA ASN A 288 35.35 -7.66 4.72
C ASN A 288 34.59 -6.95 5.85
N TYR A 289 33.38 -7.43 6.14
CA TYR A 289 32.74 -7.20 7.43
C TYR A 289 32.78 -8.52 8.17
N GLU A 290 33.78 -8.64 9.04
CA GLU A 290 33.90 -9.69 10.04
C GLU A 290 32.86 -9.37 11.12
N TYR A 291 31.69 -10.00 11.03
CA TYR A 291 30.67 -9.98 12.08
C TYR A 291 31.06 -10.99 13.17
N ALA A 292 30.82 -10.63 14.44
CA ALA A 292 31.30 -11.31 15.65
C ALA A 292 30.76 -12.74 15.87
N ASP A 293 29.96 -13.24 14.95
CA ASP A 293 29.20 -14.48 15.04
C ASP A 293 29.46 -15.42 13.84
N GLY A 294 30.27 -15.03 12.85
CA GLY A 294 30.83 -15.95 11.85
C GLY A 294 29.82 -16.67 10.93
N VAL A 295 28.55 -16.27 10.93
CA VAL A 295 27.50 -16.88 10.10
C VAL A 295 27.37 -16.13 8.77
N ASP A 296 27.81 -16.77 7.69
CA ASP A 296 27.59 -16.30 6.32
C ASP A 296 26.15 -16.61 5.88
N TYR A 297 25.29 -15.59 5.85
CA TYR A 297 23.88 -15.72 5.44
C TYR A 297 23.69 -15.75 3.91
N ARG A 298 24.76 -15.79 3.12
CA ARG A 298 24.67 -15.90 1.65
C ARG A 298 24.27 -17.31 1.15
N GLY A 299 24.09 -18.29 2.04
CA GLY A 299 23.94 -19.71 1.70
C GLY A 299 22.66 -20.45 2.13
N LEU A 300 21.59 -19.80 2.60
CA LEU A 300 20.39 -20.50 3.12
C LEU A 300 19.44 -21.10 2.05
N THR A 301 19.98 -21.63 0.95
CA THR A 301 19.21 -22.43 -0.04
C THR A 301 19.62 -23.91 -0.12
N ALA A 302 20.54 -24.40 0.71
CA ALA A 302 20.86 -25.82 0.73
C ALA A 302 21.17 -26.30 2.16
N LEU A 303 20.19 -26.89 2.83
CA LEU A 303 20.41 -28.05 3.69
C LEU A 303 19.12 -28.87 3.77
N THR A 304 19.24 -30.04 3.15
CA THR A 304 18.29 -31.10 2.94
C THR A 304 17.92 -31.85 4.22
N SER A 305 16.68 -32.31 4.27
CA SER A 305 16.22 -33.59 4.86
C SER A 305 17.27 -34.39 5.64
N LEU A 306 17.12 -34.43 6.97
CA LEU A 306 17.65 -35.51 7.80
C LEU A 306 16.46 -36.32 8.33
N SER A 307 16.10 -37.39 7.63
CA SER A 307 15.21 -38.42 8.14
C SER A 307 15.97 -39.31 9.10
N MET A 308 15.62 -39.25 10.40
CA MET A 308 16.02 -40.27 11.37
C MET A 308 15.31 -41.58 11.06
N ALA A 309 16.07 -42.61 10.70
CA ALA A 309 15.60 -43.99 10.71
C ALA A 309 15.88 -44.59 12.09
N VAL A 310 14.82 -44.79 12.89
CA VAL A 310 14.84 -45.62 14.09
C VAL A 310 14.52 -47.06 13.65
N SER A 311 15.51 -47.93 13.66
CA SER A 311 15.33 -49.38 13.49
C SER A 311 15.10 -50.01 14.85
N GLY A 312 13.85 -50.38 15.15
CA GLY A 312 13.49 -51.24 16.26
C GLY A 312 13.81 -52.70 15.94
N ARG A 313 14.48 -53.37 16.89
CA ARG A 313 14.54 -54.83 17.01
C ARG A 313 13.20 -55.35 17.50
N GLU A 314 12.70 -56.40 16.88
CA GLU A 314 12.20 -57.63 17.52
C GLU A 314 12.15 -58.76 16.48
#